data_AF-A0A3A9I6I7-F1
#
_entry.id   AF-A0A3A9I6I7-F1
#
_cell.length_a   1.000
_cell.length_b   1.000
_cell.length_c   1.000
_cell.angle_alpha   90.00
_cell.angle_beta   90.00
_cell.angle_gamma   90.00
#
_symmetry.space_group_name_H-M   'P 1'
#
loop_
_entity.id
_entity.type
_entity.pdbx_description
1 polymer ?
#
loop_
_entity_poly.entity_id
_entity_poly.type
_entity_poly.pdbx_seq_one_letter_code
_entity_poly.pdbx_strand_id
1 'polypeptide(L)'
;MKDRIFGVTYRDGVYEGEYQADDGENTKVILTLKDNRIVACVLEARDALGNIKDENHGRDGSAEDFRQAQRAVRAMKKYPDMLIEAQDVDTMDSISGASVTYKAMQIAVHEALSKAR
;
A
#
# COMPACT_ATOMS: atom_id res chain seq x y z
N MET A 1 -29.45 -3.89 -1.75
CA MET A 1 -28.87 -5.11 -1.17
C MET A 1 -28.28 -5.87 -2.34
N LYS A 2 -26.95 -5.84 -2.53
CA LYS A 2 -26.27 -6.56 -3.61
C LYS A 2 -25.45 -7.67 -2.98
N ASP A 3 -26.01 -8.85 -3.10
CA ASP A 3 -25.46 -10.20 -2.98
C ASP A 3 -23.94 -10.27 -2.76
N ARG A 4 -23.56 -10.47 -1.51
CA ARG A 4 -22.22 -10.83 -1.07
C ARG A 4 -22.07 -12.33 -1.24
N ILE A 5 -21.35 -12.75 -2.27
CA ILE A 5 -20.87 -14.13 -2.40
C ILE A 5 -20.01 -14.45 -1.16
N PHE A 6 -20.33 -15.54 -0.47
CA PHE A 6 -19.69 -16.00 0.76
C PHE A 6 -18.22 -16.38 0.55
N GLY A 7 -17.37 -16.17 1.57
CA GLY A 7 -16.10 -16.91 1.65
C GLY A 7 -15.12 -16.47 2.72
N VAL A 8 -15.02 -15.17 3.02
CA VAL A 8 -14.05 -14.65 4.00
C VAL A 8 -14.74 -13.66 4.94
N THR A 9 -14.58 -13.90 6.24
CA THR A 9 -14.93 -12.93 7.29
C THR A 9 -13.63 -12.50 7.95
N TYR A 10 -13.43 -11.20 8.09
CA TYR A 10 -12.32 -10.61 8.81
C TYR A 10 -12.77 -10.19 10.20
N ARG A 11 -11.92 -10.44 11.18
CA ARG A 11 -12.09 -9.97 12.55
C ARG A 11 -11.77 -8.48 12.61
N ASP A 12 -12.51 -7.77 13.45
CA ASP A 12 -12.22 -6.38 13.76
C ASP A 12 -10.85 -6.28 14.45
N GLY A 13 -10.07 -5.26 14.10
CA GLY A 13 -8.73 -5.09 14.66
C GLY A 13 -7.81 -4.26 13.80
N VAL A 14 -6.55 -4.20 14.22
CA VAL A 14 -5.46 -3.55 13.48
C VAL A 14 -4.48 -4.64 13.05
N TYR A 15 -4.21 -4.71 11.75
CA TYR A 15 -3.40 -5.75 11.14
C TYR A 15 -2.31 -5.15 10.29
N GLU A 16 -1.11 -5.69 10.43
CA GLU A 16 0.08 -5.26 9.71
C GLU A 16 0.51 -6.33 8.71
N GLY A 17 0.87 -5.89 7.52
CA GLY A 17 1.53 -6.71 6.52
C GLY A 17 2.65 -5.94 5.84
N GLU A 18 3.58 -6.68 5.27
CA GLU A 18 4.81 -6.15 4.70
C GLU A 18 5.20 -6.87 3.41
N TYR A 19 5.95 -6.17 2.60
CA TYR A 19 6.71 -6.69 1.47
C TYR A 19 8.15 -6.24 1.62
N GLN A 20 9.08 -7.20 1.50
CA GLN A 20 10.51 -6.95 1.47
C GLN A 20 11.07 -7.44 0.14
N ALA A 21 11.69 -6.54 -0.62
CA ALA A 21 12.42 -6.86 -1.83
C ALA A 21 13.84 -7.33 -1.49
N ASP A 22 14.42 -8.13 -2.39
CA ASP A 22 15.79 -8.66 -2.27
C ASP A 22 16.87 -7.56 -2.26
N ASP A 23 16.58 -6.42 -2.90
CA ASP A 23 17.47 -5.27 -2.98
C ASP A 23 17.38 -4.35 -1.74
N GLY A 24 16.52 -4.67 -0.79
CA GLY A 24 16.33 -3.91 0.45
C GLY A 24 15.11 -2.99 0.46
N GLU A 25 14.43 -2.75 -0.68
CA GLU A 25 13.19 -1.96 -0.64
C GLU A 25 12.12 -2.64 0.23
N ASN A 26 11.37 -1.84 0.99
CA ASN A 26 10.34 -2.36 1.89
C ASN A 26 9.03 -1.58 1.72
N THR A 27 7.90 -2.25 1.87
CA THR A 27 6.59 -1.62 1.97
C THR A 27 5.80 -2.25 3.10
N LYS A 28 5.29 -1.42 4.01
CA LYS A 28 4.47 -1.81 5.15
C LYS A 28 3.08 -1.20 5.02
N VAL A 29 2.07 -2.01 5.30
CA VAL A 29 0.66 -1.61 5.33
C VAL A 29 0.07 -1.94 6.69
N ILE A 30 -0.62 -0.97 7.29
CA ILE A 30 -1.41 -1.16 8.50
C ILE A 30 -2.88 -0.93 8.14
N LEU A 31 -3.70 -1.97 8.28
CA LEU A 31 -5.15 -1.92 8.07
C LEU A 31 -5.87 -1.85 9.42
N THR A 32 -6.87 -0.97 9.52
CA THR A 32 -7.89 -1.08 10.56
C THR A 32 -9.15 -1.67 9.96
N LEU A 33 -9.60 -2.79 10.52
CA LEU A 33 -10.81 -3.48 10.10
C LEU A 33 -11.92 -3.29 11.13
N LYS A 34 -13.12 -3.01 10.64
CA LYS A 34 -14.33 -2.89 11.44
C LYS A 34 -15.54 -3.35 10.64
N ASP A 35 -16.43 -4.13 11.26
CA ASP A 35 -17.67 -4.62 10.63
C ASP A 35 -17.38 -5.31 9.28
N ASN A 36 -16.30 -6.11 9.23
CA ASN A 36 -15.82 -6.81 8.04
C ASN A 36 -15.44 -5.87 6.86
N ARG A 37 -14.96 -4.65 7.16
CA ARG A 37 -14.55 -3.63 6.18
C ARG A 37 -13.21 -3.00 6.56
N ILE A 38 -12.45 -2.55 5.56
CA ILE A 38 -11.29 -1.69 5.76
C ILE A 38 -11.80 -0.28 6.06
N VAL A 39 -11.52 0.24 7.25
CA VAL A 39 -11.93 1.60 7.67
C VAL A 39 -10.76 2.58 7.81
N ALA A 40 -9.53 2.07 7.85
CA ALA A 40 -8.32 2.87 7.71
C ALA A 40 -7.20 2.05 7.08
N CYS A 41 -6.32 2.73 6.36
CA CYS A 41 -5.10 2.17 5.76
C CYS A 41 -3.96 3.17 5.96
N VAL A 42 -2.81 2.69 6.44
CA VAL A 42 -1.55 3.44 6.45
C VAL A 42 -0.57 2.69 5.57
N LEU A 43 0.09 3.40 4.66
CA LEU A 43 1.11 2.87 3.77
C LEU A 43 2.44 3.58 4.05
N GLU A 44 3.47 2.81 4.38
CA GLU A 44 4.85 3.28 4.48
C GLU A 44 5.70 2.50 3.49
N ALA A 45 6.36 3.19 2.56
CA ALA A 45 7.33 2.58 1.66
C ALA A 45 8.71 3.15 1.92
N ARG A 46 9.73 2.29 1.89
CA ARG A 46 11.14 2.64 2.08
C ARG A 46 11.96 2.23 0.86
N ASP A 47 12.98 3.01 0.56
CA ASP A 47 13.98 2.63 -0.45
C ASP A 47 14.97 1.59 0.10
N ALA A 48 15.87 1.11 -0.77
CA ALA A 48 16.88 0.11 -0.43
C ALA A 48 17.85 0.55 0.69
N LEU A 49 17.93 1.84 0.99
CA LEU A 49 18.74 2.39 2.09
C LEU A 49 17.95 2.49 3.40
N GLY A 50 16.66 2.13 3.39
CA GLY A 50 15.76 2.20 4.53
C GLY A 50 15.13 3.60 4.73
N ASN A 51 15.36 4.56 3.83
CA ASN A 51 14.75 5.88 3.93
C ASN A 51 13.29 5.81 3.51
N ILE A 52 12.42 6.56 4.19
CA ILE A 52 11.02 6.67 3.80
C ILE A 52 10.92 7.35 2.44
N LYS A 53 10.08 6.82 1.55
CA LYS A 53 9.73 7.42 0.26
C LYS A 53 8.80 8.62 0.48
N ASP A 54 9.34 9.73 0.98
CA ASP A 54 8.62 10.98 1.29
C ASP A 54 9.03 12.14 0.35
N GLU A 55 8.77 13.40 0.75
CA GLU A 55 9.19 14.59 -0.01
C GLU A 55 10.70 14.72 -0.25
N ASN A 56 11.54 14.01 0.50
CA ASN A 56 12.99 13.97 0.33
C ASN A 56 13.45 12.81 -0.58
N HIS A 57 12.58 11.88 -0.93
CA HIS A 57 12.96 10.75 -1.78
C HIS A 57 13.46 11.22 -3.16
N GLY A 58 14.63 10.72 -3.55
CA GLY A 58 15.33 11.08 -4.80
C GLY A 58 16.10 12.40 -4.75
N ARG A 59 16.22 13.06 -3.58
CA ARG A 59 16.85 14.38 -3.45
C ARG A 59 18.36 14.39 -3.72
N ASP A 60 19.02 13.24 -3.51
CA ASP A 60 20.46 13.08 -3.79
C ASP A 60 20.76 12.76 -5.26
N GLY A 61 19.72 12.53 -6.06
CA GLY A 61 19.82 12.27 -7.50
C GLY A 61 19.87 13.54 -8.35
N SER A 62 19.76 13.38 -9.66
CA SER A 62 19.61 14.52 -10.57
C SER A 62 18.26 15.21 -10.38
N ALA A 63 18.12 16.42 -10.92
CA ALA A 63 16.82 17.12 -10.93
C ALA A 63 15.74 16.33 -11.68
N GLU A 64 16.11 15.47 -12.63
CA GLU A 64 15.18 14.59 -13.32
C GLU A 64 14.77 13.41 -12.45
N ASP A 65 15.73 12.75 -11.80
CA ASP A 65 15.47 11.65 -10.86
C ASP A 65 14.55 12.10 -9.72
N PHE A 66 14.83 13.27 -9.14
CA PHE A 66 13.99 13.85 -8.10
C PHE A 66 12.57 14.11 -8.61
N ARG A 67 12.40 14.66 -9.83
CA ARG A 67 11.06 14.87 -10.41
C ARG A 67 10.30 13.56 -10.60
N GLN A 68 10.98 12.49 -11.04
CA GLN A 68 10.38 11.18 -11.23
C GLN A 68 10.01 10.54 -9.89
N ALA A 69 10.92 10.55 -8.91
CA ALA A 69 10.69 10.08 -7.55
C ALA A 69 9.47 10.78 -6.92
N GLN A 70 9.39 12.10 -7.05
CA GLN A 70 8.28 12.86 -6.49
C GLN A 70 6.94 12.61 -7.22
N ARG A 71 6.95 12.22 -8.50
CA ARG A 71 5.73 11.72 -9.18
C ARG A 71 5.27 10.41 -8.55
N ALA A 72 6.19 9.48 -8.30
CA ALA A 72 5.90 8.20 -7.66
C ALA A 72 5.36 8.40 -6.24
N VAL A 73 6.00 9.25 -5.42
CA VAL A 73 5.55 9.56 -4.04
C VAL A 73 4.14 10.15 -4.02
N ARG A 74 3.83 11.09 -4.91
CA ARG A 74 2.47 11.67 -5.00
C ARG A 74 1.42 10.65 -5.44
N ALA A 75 1.77 9.74 -6.32
CA ALA A 75 0.89 8.66 -6.75
C ALA A 75 0.65 7.66 -5.61
N MET A 76 1.72 7.23 -4.95
CA MET A 76 1.68 6.31 -3.80
C MET A 76 0.78 6.82 -2.67
N LYS A 77 0.86 8.10 -2.32
CA LYS A 77 0.06 8.71 -1.24
C LYS A 77 -1.46 8.60 -1.45
N LYS A 78 -1.94 8.28 -2.65
CA LYS A 78 -3.38 8.11 -2.94
C LYS A 78 -3.90 6.70 -2.66
N TYR A 79 -3.02 5.70 -2.65
CA TYR A 79 -3.47 4.32 -2.56
C TYR A 79 -4.20 3.94 -1.27
N PRO A 80 -3.86 4.48 -0.07
CA PRO A 80 -4.63 4.20 1.14
C PRO A 80 -6.11 4.57 1.02
N ASP A 81 -6.40 5.78 0.53
CA ASP A 81 -7.78 6.24 0.33
C ASP A 81 -8.49 5.41 -0.74
N MET A 82 -7.81 5.12 -1.85
CA MET A 82 -8.34 4.24 -2.89
C MET A 82 -8.68 2.84 -2.37
N LEU A 83 -7.87 2.27 -1.47
CA LEU A 83 -8.14 0.97 -0.87
C LEU A 83 -9.36 1.02 0.06
N ILE A 84 -9.50 2.09 0.85
CA ILE A 84 -10.67 2.29 1.70
C ILE A 84 -11.93 2.39 0.85
N GLU A 85 -11.87 3.02 -0.33
CA GLU A 85 -13.02 3.09 -1.25
C GLU A 85 -13.30 1.75 -1.93
N ALA A 86 -12.28 1.09 -2.48
CA ALA A 86 -12.42 -0.12 -3.27
C ALA A 86 -12.73 -1.36 -2.43
N GLN A 87 -12.24 -1.40 -1.17
CA GLN A 87 -12.30 -2.56 -0.26
C GLN A 87 -11.57 -3.83 -0.76
N ASP A 88 -11.01 -3.80 -1.97
CA ASP A 88 -10.26 -4.90 -2.57
C ASP A 88 -9.10 -4.31 -3.36
N VAL A 89 -7.87 -4.59 -2.89
CA VAL A 89 -6.64 -4.05 -3.48
C VAL A 89 -6.43 -4.54 -4.91
N ASP A 90 -6.95 -5.71 -5.30
CA ASP A 90 -6.75 -6.27 -6.64
C ASP A 90 -7.69 -5.64 -7.69
N THR A 91 -8.70 -4.89 -7.24
CA THR A 91 -9.63 -4.16 -8.11
C THR A 91 -9.22 -2.72 -8.38
N MET A 92 -8.18 -2.22 -7.68
CA MET A 92 -7.68 -0.87 -7.87
C MET A 92 -6.88 -0.75 -9.18
N ASP A 93 -6.95 0.42 -9.82
CA ASP A 93 -6.06 0.75 -10.92
C ASP A 93 -4.71 1.26 -10.40
N SER A 94 -3.62 0.75 -10.97
CA SER A 94 -2.29 1.28 -10.68
C SER A 94 -2.14 2.70 -11.24
N ILE A 95 -1.56 3.62 -10.47
CA ILE A 95 -1.27 4.97 -10.93
C ILE A 95 0.09 4.98 -11.64
N SER A 96 0.16 5.65 -12.80
CA SER A 96 1.40 5.81 -13.56
C SER A 96 2.53 6.36 -12.69
N GLY A 97 3.70 5.72 -12.76
CA GLY A 97 4.88 6.07 -11.97
C GLY A 97 4.96 5.41 -10.58
N ALA A 98 3.96 4.65 -10.15
CA ALA A 98 3.96 3.97 -8.84
C ALA A 98 3.66 2.46 -8.91
N SER A 99 3.79 1.84 -10.09
CA SER A 99 3.45 0.43 -10.31
C SER A 99 4.26 -0.56 -9.45
N VAL A 100 5.51 -0.24 -9.10
CA VAL A 100 6.33 -1.07 -8.19
C VAL A 100 5.75 -1.04 -6.78
N THR A 101 5.53 0.15 -6.23
CA THR A 101 4.91 0.32 -4.91
C THR A 101 3.49 -0.26 -4.85
N TYR A 102 2.74 -0.20 -5.95
CA TYR A 102 1.42 -0.81 -6.03
C TYR A 102 1.47 -2.33 -5.82
N LYS A 103 2.37 -3.03 -6.52
CA LYS A 103 2.56 -4.48 -6.35
C LYS A 103 3.00 -4.84 -4.94
N ALA A 104 3.94 -4.07 -4.37
CA ALA A 104 4.40 -4.24 -3.01
C ALA A 104 3.25 -4.06 -1.99
N MET A 105 2.41 -3.04 -2.20
CA MET A 105 1.21 -2.80 -1.40
C MET A 105 0.20 -3.94 -1.53
N GLN A 106 -0.04 -4.50 -2.72
CA GLN A 106 -0.95 -5.66 -2.87
C GLN A 106 -0.50 -6.81 -1.98
N ILE A 107 0.79 -7.16 -2.00
CA ILE A 107 1.36 -8.23 -1.18
C ILE A 107 1.17 -7.93 0.31
N ALA A 108 1.52 -6.71 0.75
CA ALA A 108 1.39 -6.29 2.15
C ALA A 108 -0.07 -6.28 2.62
N VAL A 109 -1.02 -5.83 1.79
CA VAL A 109 -2.45 -5.87 2.09
C VAL A 109 -2.94 -7.31 2.22
N HIS A 110 -2.56 -8.20 1.31
CA HIS A 110 -2.94 -9.61 1.36
C HIS A 110 -2.41 -10.30 2.63
N GLU A 111 -1.19 -9.98 3.04
CA GLU A 111 -0.64 -10.48 4.29
C GLU A 111 -1.40 -9.96 5.52
N ALA A 112 -1.72 -8.66 5.57
CA ALA A 112 -2.52 -8.07 6.64
C ALA A 112 -3.92 -8.70 6.73
N LEU A 113 -4.60 -8.86 5.59
CA LEU A 113 -5.92 -9.50 5.51
C LEU A 113 -5.86 -10.99 5.88
N SER A 114 -4.77 -11.69 5.58
CA SER A 114 -4.57 -13.08 6.00
C SER A 114 -4.55 -13.22 7.53
N LYS A 115 -3.85 -12.30 8.21
CA LYS A 115 -3.77 -12.24 9.68
C LYS A 115 -5.11 -11.89 10.36
N ALA A 116 -6.05 -11.31 9.61
CA ALA A 116 -7.37 -10.94 10.09
C ALA A 116 -8.43 -12.03 9.98
N ARG A 117 -8.12 -13.19 9.40
CA ARG A 117 -9.06 -14.32 9.25
C ARG A 117 -9.34 -15.02 10.59
#